data_AF-A0A7X0C5Z9-F1
#
_entry.id   AF-A0A7X0C5Z9-F1
#
_cell.length_a   1.000
_cell.length_b   1.000
_cell.length_c   1.000
_cell.angle_alpha   90.00
_cell.angle_beta   90.00
_cell.angle_gamma   90.00
#
_symmetry.space_group_name_H-M   'P 1'
#
loop_
_entity.id
_entity.type
_entity.pdbx_description
1 polymer ?
#
loop_
_entity_poly.entity_id
_entity_poly.type
_entity_poly.pdbx_seq_one_letter_code
_entity_poly.pdbx_strand_id
1 'polypeptide(L)'
;MKLFPRPRRGRDLLAIGAIAALTAAGVVTAPAGTALAAPGCAVTYTTNTWQDGFTATITIRNLGDPVDGWSLGFTFPDSGQKVTHGWSATYGQTGSAVTARSAGHNDRIGTGASTTIGFNGAHTGANPSPASFALNGVTCTGTVVPTPTPTPTPTPGGTPVEVNGRLRVCGVNLCNQYGRPIQLRGMSSHGLQWFADCYDGAALDALADDWKSDLFRISMYVQEGGYETNPAAFTGQVNNLVDMAEERGMYAVVDFHTLTPGDPTYNLDRARTFFAAVSARNAAKDNVIYEIANEPNGVSWATIKSYAEQVIPVIRANDPDAVVIVGTRAWSSLGVSEGGNESEVVADPVDATNVMYAFHFYAASHTDAYRQVVARAATRLPLFVSEFGTVTYTGGGTVDLASTTAWLNLLDQHKISYANWTYSDAPESSAAFRPGTCGGGTYAGTGVLNESGVYMRARIRTPDDFPTG
;
A
#
# COMPACT_ATOMS: atom_id res chain seq x y z
N MET A 1 18.54 -6.99 -85.18
CA MET A 1 19.25 -7.24 -83.90
C MET A 1 18.20 -7.78 -82.92
N LYS A 2 18.36 -9.06 -82.58
CA LYS A 2 17.61 -9.99 -81.68
C LYS A 2 16.46 -9.40 -80.83
N LEU A 3 15.18 -9.68 -81.12
CA LEU A 3 14.30 -10.82 -80.79
C LEU A 3 13.84 -10.96 -79.31
N PHE A 4 12.60 -10.48 -79.06
CA PHE A 4 11.40 -11.03 -78.38
C PHE A 4 11.40 -12.50 -77.81
N PRO A 5 10.37 -12.91 -77.01
CA PRO A 5 10.46 -13.49 -75.67
C PRO A 5 10.26 -15.02 -75.57
N ARG A 6 10.44 -15.55 -74.33
CA ARG A 6 10.01 -16.82 -73.69
C ARG A 6 9.60 -18.03 -74.56
N PRO A 7 10.03 -19.24 -74.12
CA PRO A 7 9.09 -20.35 -73.98
C PRO A 7 9.22 -21.19 -72.69
N ARG A 8 8.15 -21.95 -72.44
CA ARG A 8 7.84 -22.88 -71.34
C ARG A 8 8.52 -24.26 -71.49
N ARG A 9 8.46 -25.03 -70.37
CA ARG A 9 8.45 -26.50 -70.16
C ARG A 9 9.68 -26.97 -69.35
N GLY A 10 9.60 -27.92 -68.42
CA GLY A 10 8.56 -28.91 -68.15
C GLY A 10 8.54 -29.38 -66.69
N ARG A 11 7.57 -30.25 -66.43
CA ARG A 11 7.30 -30.92 -65.16
C ARG A 11 8.34 -32.02 -64.97
N ASP A 12 8.94 -32.12 -63.79
CA ASP A 12 9.48 -33.37 -63.28
C ASP A 12 8.96 -33.59 -61.86
N LEU A 13 8.31 -34.75 -61.70
CA LEU A 13 7.84 -35.34 -60.46
C LEU A 13 9.05 -35.99 -59.77
N LEU A 14 9.24 -35.70 -58.48
CA LEU A 14 9.95 -36.61 -57.58
C LEU A 14 9.32 -36.50 -56.19
N ALA A 15 8.59 -37.56 -55.84
CA ALA A 15 8.10 -37.84 -54.52
C ALA A 15 9.24 -38.42 -53.67
N ILE A 16 9.57 -37.80 -52.54
CA ILE A 16 10.34 -38.43 -51.45
C ILE A 16 9.82 -37.94 -50.11
N GLY A 17 9.24 -38.87 -49.34
CA GLY A 17 9.46 -39.00 -47.89
C GLY A 17 8.75 -38.00 -46.96
N ALA A 18 7.55 -38.36 -46.52
CA ALA A 18 7.03 -37.92 -45.23
C ALA A 18 7.91 -38.48 -44.10
N ILE A 19 8.62 -37.62 -43.37
CA ILE A 19 9.17 -37.94 -42.04
C ILE A 19 8.29 -37.22 -41.04
N ALA A 20 7.34 -37.98 -40.47
CA ALA A 20 6.65 -37.62 -39.25
C ALA A 20 7.65 -37.78 -38.09
N ALA A 21 8.29 -36.67 -37.69
CA ALA A 21 8.94 -36.60 -36.39
C ALA A 21 7.93 -35.98 -35.41
N LEU A 22 7.26 -36.84 -34.64
CA LEU A 22 6.59 -36.44 -33.40
C LEU A 22 7.67 -35.87 -32.47
N THR A 23 7.80 -34.55 -32.41
CA THR A 23 8.40 -33.91 -31.23
C THR A 23 7.28 -33.77 -30.21
N ALA A 24 7.20 -34.74 -29.31
CA ALA A 24 6.42 -34.61 -28.10
C ALA A 24 6.82 -33.30 -27.42
N ALA A 25 5.85 -32.40 -27.26
CA ALA A 25 5.96 -31.26 -26.37
C ALA A 25 6.23 -31.81 -24.97
N GLY A 26 7.51 -31.81 -24.58
CA GLY A 26 7.90 -31.99 -23.19
C GLY A 26 7.34 -30.81 -22.43
N VAL A 27 6.16 -31.01 -21.84
CA VAL A 27 5.67 -30.17 -20.77
C VAL A 27 6.72 -30.26 -19.68
N VAL A 28 7.59 -29.25 -19.59
CA VAL A 28 8.40 -29.04 -18.41
C VAL A 28 7.39 -28.65 -17.33
N THR A 29 6.89 -29.65 -16.61
CA THR A 29 6.25 -29.42 -15.32
C THR A 29 7.35 -28.87 -14.43
N ALA A 30 7.41 -27.54 -14.30
CA ALA A 30 8.11 -26.94 -13.19
C ALA A 30 7.54 -27.59 -11.92
N PRO A 31 8.38 -28.07 -10.98
CA PRO A 31 7.85 -28.48 -9.69
C PRO A 31 7.10 -27.30 -9.12
N ALA A 32 5.84 -27.53 -8.71
CA ALA A 32 5.08 -26.54 -7.97
C ALA A 32 5.96 -26.07 -6.81
N GLY A 33 6.40 -24.81 -6.87
CA GLY A 33 6.99 -24.17 -5.72
C GLY A 33 5.96 -24.27 -4.61
N THR A 34 6.30 -24.94 -3.53
CA THR A 34 5.54 -24.90 -2.29
C THR A 34 5.30 -23.44 -1.96
N ALA A 35 4.06 -22.97 -2.09
CA ALA A 35 3.65 -21.69 -1.57
C ALA A 35 3.97 -21.71 -0.07
N LEU A 36 4.92 -20.88 0.38
CA LEU A 36 5.10 -20.64 1.80
C LEU A 36 3.94 -19.75 2.25
N ALA A 37 2.85 -20.38 2.72
CA ALA A 37 1.83 -19.72 3.52
C ALA A 37 2.41 -19.35 4.89
N ALA A 38 1.95 -18.21 5.43
CA ALA A 38 2.58 -17.50 6.54
C ALA A 38 2.61 -18.29 7.87
N PRO A 39 3.77 -18.48 8.50
CA PRO A 39 3.82 -18.73 9.93
C PRO A 39 4.14 -17.39 10.61
N GLY A 40 3.09 -16.64 10.95
CA GLY A 40 3.18 -15.88 12.19
C GLY A 40 3.50 -16.88 13.28
N CYS A 41 4.66 -16.77 13.90
CA CYS A 41 5.01 -17.54 15.09
C CYS A 41 5.37 -16.56 16.18
N ALA A 42 5.05 -16.93 17.42
CA ALA A 42 5.54 -16.24 18.60
C ALA A 42 6.58 -17.11 19.26
N VAL A 43 7.75 -16.52 19.53
CA VAL A 43 8.83 -17.19 20.23
C VAL A 43 9.09 -16.48 21.55
N THR A 44 9.01 -17.24 22.63
CA THR A 44 9.48 -16.77 23.94
C THR A 44 10.83 -17.39 24.21
N TYR A 45 11.85 -16.56 24.42
CA TYR A 45 13.21 -16.98 24.76
C TYR A 45 13.53 -16.51 26.18
N THR A 46 13.84 -17.43 27.07
CA THR A 46 14.22 -17.13 28.45
C THR A 46 15.52 -17.82 28.80
N THR A 47 16.34 -17.18 29.64
CA THR A 47 17.64 -17.72 30.06
C THR A 47 17.79 -17.71 31.56
N ASN A 48 18.41 -18.76 32.09
CA ASN A 48 19.04 -18.75 33.40
C ASN A 48 20.55 -18.76 33.19
N THR A 49 21.23 -17.65 33.50
CA THR A 49 22.65 -17.41 33.16
C THR A 49 23.51 -17.45 34.41
N TRP A 50 24.67 -18.09 34.30
CA TRP A 50 25.76 -18.07 35.27
C TRP A 50 27.07 -17.62 34.58
N GLN A 51 28.19 -17.71 35.30
CA GLN A 51 29.45 -17.04 34.93
C GLN A 51 29.89 -17.29 33.48
N ASP A 52 29.96 -18.55 33.05
CA ASP A 52 30.47 -18.96 31.74
C ASP A 52 29.45 -19.77 30.92
N GLY A 53 28.20 -19.86 31.40
CA GLY A 53 27.16 -20.61 30.73
C GLY A 53 25.74 -20.14 31.05
N PHE A 54 24.79 -20.74 30.36
CA PHE A 54 23.38 -20.46 30.53
C PHE A 54 22.53 -21.65 30.10
N THR A 55 21.32 -21.76 30.65
CA THR A 55 20.26 -22.62 30.13
C THR A 55 19.23 -21.73 29.45
N ALA A 56 18.94 -22.01 28.19
CA ALA A 56 17.89 -21.35 27.42
C ALA A 56 16.66 -22.25 27.29
N THR A 57 15.49 -21.66 27.52
CA THR A 57 14.19 -22.27 27.22
C THR A 57 13.51 -21.47 26.12
N ILE A 58 13.12 -22.15 25.04
CA ILE A 58 12.45 -21.57 23.88
C ILE A 58 11.05 -22.19 23.78
N THR A 59 10.02 -21.36 23.86
CA THR A 59 8.65 -21.75 23.51
C THR A 59 8.34 -21.24 22.12
N ILE A 60 8.03 -22.16 21.20
CA ILE A 60 7.59 -21.85 19.85
C ILE A 60 6.08 -22.03 19.83
N ARG A 61 5.34 -20.95 19.62
CA ARG A 61 3.90 -20.98 19.35
C ARG A 61 3.67 -20.79 17.87
N ASN A 62 3.10 -21.80 17.22
CA ASN A 62 2.68 -21.68 15.83
C ASN A 62 1.38 -20.87 15.80
N LEU A 63 1.38 -19.73 15.14
CA LEU A 63 0.14 -18.96 14.94
C LEU A 63 -0.45 -19.27 13.55
N GLY A 64 0.37 -19.65 12.56
CA GLY A 64 -0.07 -20.00 11.20
C GLY A 64 -0.62 -21.42 11.02
N ASP A 65 -0.60 -21.91 9.78
CA ASP A 65 -1.06 -23.27 9.44
C ASP A 65 -0.27 -24.35 10.20
N PRO A 66 -0.87 -25.51 10.50
CA PRO A 66 -0.17 -26.59 11.20
C PRO A 66 1.11 -26.98 10.46
N VAL A 67 2.22 -27.07 11.18
CA VAL A 67 3.50 -27.53 10.63
C VAL A 67 3.74 -28.99 11.03
N ASP A 68 4.15 -29.80 10.06
CA ASP A 68 4.60 -31.19 10.24
C ASP A 68 6.08 -31.27 9.82
N GLY A 69 6.97 -31.31 10.82
CA GLY A 69 8.40 -31.09 10.66
C GLY A 69 8.74 -29.60 10.72
N TRP A 70 9.57 -29.19 11.69
CA TRP A 70 9.92 -27.78 11.85
C TRP A 70 11.40 -27.56 12.14
N SER A 71 11.87 -26.37 11.77
CA SER A 71 13.23 -25.88 11.99
C SER A 71 13.16 -24.43 12.46
N LEU A 72 13.70 -24.15 13.64
CA LEU A 72 13.82 -22.81 14.20
C LEU A 72 15.25 -22.29 13.97
N GLY A 73 15.39 -21.17 13.27
CA GLY A 73 16.65 -20.45 13.10
C GLY A 73 16.72 -19.19 13.97
N PHE A 74 17.88 -18.87 14.53
CA PHE A 74 18.17 -17.59 15.18
C PHE A 74 19.67 -17.30 15.19
N THR A 75 20.06 -16.06 15.48
CA THR A 75 21.46 -15.65 15.56
C THR A 75 21.76 -15.15 16.97
N PHE A 76 22.83 -15.66 17.58
CA PHE A 76 23.36 -15.08 18.81
C PHE A 76 23.94 -13.69 18.52
N PRO A 77 23.56 -12.65 19.31
CA PRO A 77 24.08 -11.31 19.08
C PRO A 77 25.58 -11.19 19.39
N ASP A 78 26.10 -12.01 20.30
CA ASP A 78 27.52 -12.04 20.65
C ASP A 78 28.23 -13.28 20.09
N SER A 79 29.43 -13.10 19.54
CA SER A 79 30.20 -14.18 18.90
C SER A 79 30.76 -15.20 19.90
N GLY A 80 30.81 -14.86 21.19
CA GLY A 80 31.17 -15.73 22.30
C GLY A 80 30.09 -16.73 22.70
N GLN A 81 28.84 -16.58 22.24
CA GLN A 81 27.74 -17.47 22.59
C GLN A 81 27.75 -18.77 21.76
N LYS A 82 27.63 -19.92 22.43
CA LYS A 82 27.64 -21.26 21.83
C LYS A 82 26.59 -22.18 22.44
N VAL A 83 25.89 -22.96 21.63
CA VAL A 83 25.09 -24.10 22.10
C VAL A 83 26.03 -25.26 22.43
N THR A 84 25.90 -25.85 23.62
CA THR A 84 26.74 -26.98 24.07
C THR A 84 25.97 -28.30 24.16
N HIS A 85 24.74 -28.28 24.68
CA HIS A 85 23.90 -29.46 24.79
C HIS A 85 22.41 -29.11 24.72
N GLY A 86 21.66 -29.71 23.79
CA GLY A 86 20.24 -29.41 23.59
C GLY A 86 19.32 -30.61 23.83
N TRP A 87 18.04 -30.33 24.10
CA TRP A 87 16.97 -31.34 24.21
C TRP A 87 15.70 -30.86 23.49
N SER A 88 14.82 -31.83 23.20
CA SER A 88 13.56 -31.65 22.44
C SER A 88 13.74 -31.04 21.04
N ALA A 89 14.98 -30.90 20.57
CA ALA A 89 15.36 -30.53 19.22
C ALA A 89 16.81 -30.98 18.95
N THR A 90 17.14 -31.16 17.67
CA THR A 90 18.53 -31.32 17.22
C THR A 90 19.10 -29.96 16.84
N TYR A 91 20.17 -29.54 17.52
CA TYR A 91 20.79 -28.23 17.30
C TYR A 91 22.01 -28.32 16.39
N GLY A 92 22.17 -27.33 15.50
CA GLY A 92 23.38 -27.04 14.76
C GLY A 92 23.75 -25.57 14.89
N GLN A 93 25.04 -25.25 14.91
CA GLN A 93 25.51 -23.87 14.97
C GLN A 93 26.71 -23.67 14.03
N THR A 94 26.64 -22.62 13.22
CA THR A 94 27.75 -22.16 12.37
C THR A 94 28.00 -20.68 12.67
N GLY A 95 29.19 -20.35 13.18
CA GLY A 95 29.44 -19.00 13.69
C GLY A 95 28.49 -18.66 14.84
N SER A 96 27.70 -17.59 14.69
CA SER A 96 26.63 -17.18 15.61
C SER A 96 25.24 -17.68 15.20
N ALA A 97 25.08 -18.24 14.00
CA ALA A 97 23.80 -18.72 13.50
C ALA A 97 23.50 -20.13 14.06
N VAL A 98 22.33 -20.27 14.69
CA VAL A 98 21.84 -21.51 15.29
C VAL A 98 20.60 -22.00 14.54
N THR A 99 20.49 -23.31 14.36
CA THR A 99 19.32 -23.99 13.82
C THR A 99 18.92 -25.12 14.76
N ALA A 100 17.67 -25.15 15.20
CA ALA A 100 17.08 -26.22 15.99
C ALA A 100 16.01 -26.94 15.16
N ARG A 101 16.15 -28.24 14.94
CA ARG A 101 15.19 -29.07 14.19
C ARG A 101 14.35 -29.93 15.12
N SER A 102 13.11 -30.17 14.75
CA SER A 102 12.17 -30.97 15.52
C SER A 102 12.70 -32.36 15.89
N ALA A 103 12.17 -32.91 16.97
CA ALA A 103 12.40 -34.29 17.40
C ALA A 103 11.10 -35.08 17.18
N GLY A 104 11.19 -36.38 16.86
CA GLY A 104 10.04 -37.17 16.39
C GLY A 104 8.74 -37.10 17.21
N HIS A 105 8.80 -36.77 18.51
CA HIS A 105 7.61 -36.60 19.37
C HIS A 105 6.95 -35.22 19.28
N ASN A 106 7.64 -34.20 18.77
CA ASN A 106 7.17 -32.82 18.65
C ASN A 106 7.25 -32.27 17.21
N ASP A 107 7.34 -33.16 16.22
CA ASP A 107 7.40 -32.79 14.80
C ASP A 107 6.18 -31.98 14.35
N ARG A 108 5.01 -32.24 14.93
CA ARG A 108 3.78 -31.50 14.63
C ARG A 108 3.54 -30.37 15.62
N ILE A 109 3.39 -29.14 15.12
CA ILE A 109 2.85 -28.01 15.89
C ILE A 109 1.58 -27.52 15.21
N GLY A 110 0.42 -27.87 15.78
CA GLY A 110 -0.87 -27.38 15.29
C GLY A 110 -0.99 -25.85 15.38
N THR A 111 -1.92 -25.27 14.62
CA THR A 111 -2.27 -23.85 14.73
C THR A 111 -2.67 -23.49 16.16
N GLY A 112 -2.09 -22.42 16.68
CA GLY A 112 -2.27 -21.95 18.06
C GLY A 112 -1.55 -22.79 19.12
N ALA A 113 -1.05 -23.98 18.77
CA ALA A 113 -0.34 -24.87 19.67
C ALA A 113 1.11 -24.41 19.87
N SER A 114 1.74 -24.94 20.92
CA SER A 114 3.13 -24.63 21.25
C SER A 114 3.95 -25.89 21.47
N THR A 115 5.23 -25.80 21.13
CA THR A 115 6.26 -26.76 21.59
C THR A 115 7.32 -26.00 22.39
N THR A 116 7.92 -26.66 23.36
CA THR A 116 9.02 -26.10 24.16
C THR A 116 10.28 -26.92 23.95
N ILE A 117 11.36 -26.23 23.66
CA ILE A 117 12.70 -26.81 23.50
C ILE A 117 13.69 -26.07 24.38
N GLY A 118 14.84 -26.67 24.63
CA GLY A 118 15.87 -26.00 25.43
C GLY A 118 17.27 -26.48 25.10
N PHE A 119 18.24 -25.72 25.59
CA PHE A 119 19.65 -26.07 25.52
C PHE A 119 20.45 -25.40 26.63
N ASN A 120 21.57 -26.02 26.98
CA ASN A 120 22.68 -25.37 27.67
C ASN A 120 23.61 -24.74 26.64
N GLY A 121 24.07 -23.54 26.94
CA GLY A 121 25.05 -22.80 26.15
C GLY A 121 26.20 -22.26 26.99
N ALA A 122 27.30 -21.93 26.33
CA ALA A 122 28.46 -21.23 26.87
C ALA A 122 28.50 -19.81 26.32
N HIS A 123 29.06 -18.87 27.08
CA HIS A 123 29.30 -17.50 26.59
C HIS A 123 30.64 -16.97 27.12
N THR A 124 31.30 -16.12 26.35
CA THR A 124 32.51 -15.39 26.77
C THR A 124 32.20 -13.90 26.78
N GLY A 125 31.64 -13.39 27.87
CA GLY A 125 31.31 -11.97 28.03
C GLY A 125 29.83 -11.74 28.28
N ALA A 126 29.18 -10.95 27.43
CA ALA A 126 27.75 -10.67 27.54
C ALA A 126 26.92 -11.85 26.98
N ASN A 127 25.73 -12.08 27.56
CA ASN A 127 24.77 -13.07 27.07
C ASN A 127 23.43 -12.41 26.66
N PRO A 128 23.41 -11.55 25.63
CA PRO A 128 22.18 -10.95 25.14
C PRO A 128 21.27 -12.00 24.49
N SER A 129 19.96 -11.80 24.60
CA SER A 129 18.97 -12.65 23.93
C SER A 129 18.92 -12.37 22.42
N PRO A 130 18.69 -13.38 21.56
CA PRO A 130 18.45 -13.17 20.13
C PRO A 130 17.27 -12.24 19.88
N ALA A 131 17.41 -11.32 18.92
CA ALA A 131 16.36 -10.35 18.57
C ALA A 131 15.34 -10.88 17.56
N SER A 132 15.69 -11.93 16.80
CA SER A 132 14.83 -12.51 15.76
C SER A 132 14.95 -14.03 15.71
N PHE A 133 13.83 -14.65 15.35
CA PHE A 133 13.70 -16.09 15.14
C PHE A 133 13.00 -16.34 13.81
N ALA A 134 13.30 -17.45 13.15
CA ALA A 134 12.61 -17.87 11.94
C ALA A 134 12.15 -19.33 12.05
N LEU A 135 10.87 -19.60 11.86
CA LEU A 135 10.31 -20.95 11.79
C LEU A 135 10.21 -21.37 10.31
N ASN A 136 10.87 -22.47 9.94
CA ASN A 136 10.94 -22.99 8.58
C ASN A 136 11.42 -21.94 7.55
N GLY A 137 12.33 -21.06 7.97
CA GLY A 137 12.87 -20.00 7.13
C GLY A 137 12.02 -18.72 7.08
N VAL A 138 10.88 -18.67 7.78
CA VAL A 138 10.02 -17.48 7.86
C VAL A 138 10.14 -16.83 9.24
N THR A 139 10.40 -15.53 9.29
CA THR A 139 10.60 -14.78 10.54
C THR A 139 9.35 -14.80 11.43
N CYS A 140 9.53 -15.15 12.70
CA CYS A 140 8.51 -15.08 13.74
C CYS A 140 8.27 -13.62 14.15
N THR A 141 7.09 -13.09 13.84
CA THR A 141 6.69 -11.70 14.12
C THR A 141 5.86 -11.53 15.39
N GLY A 142 5.55 -12.61 16.13
CA GLY A 142 4.73 -12.55 17.35
C GLY A 142 3.22 -12.43 17.11
N THR A 143 2.81 -12.24 15.85
CA THR A 143 1.42 -12.12 15.41
C THR A 143 1.21 -12.96 14.16
N VAL A 144 0.04 -13.59 14.03
CA VAL A 144 -0.45 -13.94 12.71
C VAL A 144 -0.99 -12.69 12.04
N VAL A 145 -0.59 -12.48 10.79
CA VAL A 145 -1.54 -11.93 9.83
C VAL A 145 -2.61 -13.02 9.68
N PRO A 146 -3.88 -12.78 10.03
CA PRO A 146 -4.91 -13.78 9.80
C PRO A 146 -4.89 -14.14 8.31
N THR A 147 -4.68 -15.42 7.98
CA THR A 147 -5.11 -15.93 6.68
C THR A 147 -6.62 -15.68 6.61
N PRO A 148 -7.14 -14.93 5.63
CA PRO A 148 -8.58 -14.74 5.52
C PRO A 148 -9.22 -16.12 5.45
N THR A 149 -10.17 -16.38 6.35
CA THR A 149 -11.08 -17.50 6.16
C THR A 149 -11.74 -17.25 4.81
N PRO A 150 -11.66 -18.15 3.81
CA PRO A 150 -12.50 -18.03 2.64
C PRO A 150 -13.91 -18.42 3.11
N THR A 151 -14.65 -17.45 3.61
CA THR A 151 -16.09 -17.46 3.40
C THR A 151 -16.29 -16.81 2.03
N PRO A 152 -16.60 -17.58 0.98
CA PRO A 152 -17.16 -16.98 -0.22
C PRO A 152 -18.57 -16.54 0.16
N THR A 153 -18.70 -15.33 0.69
CA THR A 153 -19.92 -14.57 0.44
C THR A 153 -19.72 -13.99 -0.95
N PRO A 154 -20.64 -14.23 -1.90
CA PRO A 154 -20.52 -13.60 -3.20
C PRO A 154 -20.47 -12.09 -2.98
N THR A 155 -19.45 -11.42 -3.52
CA THR A 155 -19.56 -10.00 -3.84
C THR A 155 -20.89 -9.87 -4.58
N PRO A 156 -21.89 -9.14 -4.06
CA PRO A 156 -22.96 -8.68 -4.94
C PRO A 156 -22.23 -7.93 -6.05
N GLY A 157 -22.38 -8.38 -7.31
CA GLY A 157 -21.73 -7.70 -8.43
C GLY A 157 -21.98 -6.20 -8.32
N GLY A 158 -20.91 -5.41 -8.46
CA GLY A 158 -20.99 -3.96 -8.32
C GLY A 158 -19.61 -3.34 -8.17
N THR A 159 -19.52 -2.10 -8.63
CA THR A 159 -18.37 -1.22 -8.44
C THR A 159 -18.27 -0.74 -6.98
N PRO A 160 -17.10 -0.25 -6.54
CA PRO A 160 -16.91 0.31 -5.19
C PRO A 160 -18.00 1.31 -4.78
N VAL A 161 -18.38 2.23 -5.66
CA VAL A 161 -19.44 3.22 -5.40
C VAL A 161 -20.82 2.57 -5.34
N GLU A 162 -21.16 1.63 -6.21
CA GLU A 162 -22.46 0.94 -6.17
C GLU A 162 -22.67 0.17 -4.86
N VAL A 163 -21.61 -0.45 -4.33
CA VAL A 163 -21.68 -1.21 -3.08
C VAL A 163 -21.79 -0.28 -1.86
N ASN A 164 -20.95 0.76 -1.81
CA ASN A 164 -20.79 1.59 -0.62
C ASN A 164 -21.69 2.85 -0.59
N GLY A 165 -22.12 3.36 -1.74
CA GLY A 165 -22.92 4.57 -1.85
C GLY A 165 -22.25 5.83 -1.31
N ARG A 166 -23.05 6.80 -0.85
CA ARG A 166 -22.54 8.04 -0.22
C ARG A 166 -21.78 7.72 1.06
N LEU A 167 -20.52 8.18 1.11
CA LEU A 167 -19.67 8.01 2.27
C LEU A 167 -19.87 9.10 3.31
N ARG A 168 -19.57 8.77 4.57
CA ARG A 168 -19.54 9.73 5.69
C ARG A 168 -18.50 9.32 6.72
N VAL A 169 -18.10 10.23 7.58
CA VAL A 169 -17.27 9.88 8.74
C VAL A 169 -18.16 9.27 9.82
N CYS A 170 -17.76 8.13 10.40
CA CYS A 170 -18.42 7.55 11.56
C CYS A 170 -17.41 7.11 12.63
N GLY A 171 -17.46 7.78 13.80
CA GLY A 171 -16.42 7.67 14.81
C GLY A 171 -15.09 8.17 14.26
N VAL A 172 -14.09 7.29 14.22
CA VAL A 172 -12.74 7.57 13.68
C VAL A 172 -12.50 6.94 12.30
N ASN A 173 -13.55 6.52 11.60
CA ASN A 173 -13.44 5.83 10.31
C ASN A 173 -14.22 6.53 9.20
N LEU A 174 -13.82 6.25 7.96
CA LEU A 174 -14.68 6.44 6.78
C LEU A 174 -15.68 5.29 6.71
N CYS A 175 -16.95 5.62 6.50
CA CYS A 175 -18.02 4.65 6.53
C CYS A 175 -18.92 4.76 5.30
N ASN A 176 -19.44 3.62 4.87
CA ASN A 176 -20.39 3.55 3.76
C ASN A 176 -21.80 4.01 4.16
N GLN A 177 -22.73 4.01 3.21
CA GLN A 177 -24.12 4.44 3.42
C GLN A 177 -24.82 3.69 4.57
N TYR A 178 -24.44 2.44 4.84
CA TYR A 178 -24.95 1.59 5.92
C TYR A 178 -24.33 1.91 7.30
N GLY A 179 -23.39 2.86 7.38
CA GLY A 179 -22.70 3.21 8.62
C GLY A 179 -21.65 2.20 9.05
N ARG A 180 -21.13 1.41 8.12
CA ARG A 180 -20.06 0.43 8.39
C ARG A 180 -18.71 1.03 7.99
N PRO A 181 -17.65 0.90 8.83
CA PRO A 181 -16.30 1.29 8.46
C PRO A 181 -15.83 0.55 7.21
N ILE A 182 -15.20 1.28 6.29
CA ILE A 182 -14.62 0.76 5.06
C ILE A 182 -13.21 1.31 4.86
N GLN A 183 -12.45 0.66 3.98
CA GLN A 183 -11.17 1.16 3.53
C GLN A 183 -11.15 1.26 2.00
N LEU A 184 -10.94 2.45 1.47
CA LEU A 184 -10.73 2.66 0.04
C LEU A 184 -9.24 2.54 -0.30
N ARG A 185 -8.91 1.84 -1.37
CA ARG A 185 -7.53 1.60 -1.82
C ARG A 185 -7.39 2.04 -3.26
N GLY A 186 -6.42 2.89 -3.56
CA GLY A 186 -6.20 3.27 -4.95
C GLY A 186 -4.91 4.03 -5.23
N MET A 187 -4.95 4.79 -6.31
CA MET A 187 -3.81 5.52 -6.85
C MET A 187 -4.08 7.01 -6.93
N SER A 188 -3.03 7.80 -6.74
CA SER A 188 -3.00 9.22 -7.04
C SER A 188 -2.45 9.44 -8.44
N SER A 189 -3.03 10.38 -9.19
CA SER A 189 -2.34 10.99 -10.30
C SER A 189 -1.03 11.62 -9.81
N HIS A 190 -0.09 11.81 -10.72
CA HIS A 190 0.93 12.84 -10.57
C HIS A 190 0.28 14.21 -10.89
N GLY A 191 1.02 15.30 -10.76
CA GLY A 191 0.59 16.63 -11.18
C GLY A 191 0.02 16.67 -12.60
N LEU A 192 -1.24 17.09 -12.71
CA LEU A 192 -2.00 17.12 -13.97
C LEU A 192 -1.33 17.96 -15.06
N GLN A 193 -0.59 19.00 -14.69
CA GLN A 193 0.13 19.88 -15.61
C GLN A 193 1.30 19.20 -16.33
N TRP A 194 1.78 18.07 -15.81
CA TRP A 194 2.93 17.34 -16.35
C TRP A 194 2.54 16.01 -16.98
N PHE A 195 1.57 15.31 -16.38
CA PHE A 195 1.23 13.93 -16.77
C PHE A 195 -0.22 13.75 -17.21
N ALA A 196 -0.88 14.83 -17.68
CA ALA A 196 -2.25 14.78 -18.20
C ALA A 196 -2.49 13.61 -19.18
N ASP A 197 -1.50 13.34 -20.04
CA ASP A 197 -1.57 12.31 -21.09
C ASP A 197 -1.60 10.88 -20.53
N CYS A 198 -1.28 10.68 -19.24
CA CYS A 198 -1.43 9.39 -18.56
C CYS A 198 -2.87 9.09 -18.12
N TYR A 199 -3.81 10.04 -18.24
CA TYR A 199 -5.15 9.94 -17.66
C TYR A 199 -6.24 9.86 -18.74
N ASP A 200 -6.04 8.98 -19.71
CA ASP A 200 -7.04 8.63 -20.72
C ASP A 200 -8.03 7.55 -20.24
N GLY A 201 -9.01 7.23 -21.08
CA GLY A 201 -10.02 6.22 -20.75
C GLY A 201 -9.42 4.83 -20.53
N ALA A 202 -8.41 4.43 -21.31
CA ALA A 202 -7.78 3.11 -21.19
C ALA A 202 -6.95 3.00 -19.89
N ALA A 203 -6.34 4.10 -19.44
CA ALA A 203 -5.63 4.16 -18.18
C ALA A 203 -6.57 3.97 -16.99
N LEU A 204 -7.72 4.66 -17.01
CA LEU A 204 -8.71 4.56 -15.93
C LEU A 204 -9.49 3.24 -16.01
N ASP A 205 -9.73 2.67 -17.20
CA ASP A 205 -10.26 1.31 -17.37
C ASP A 205 -9.33 0.29 -16.72
N ALA A 206 -8.02 0.38 -16.97
CA ALA A 206 -7.06 -0.51 -16.31
C ALA A 206 -7.04 -0.33 -14.79
N LEU A 207 -7.15 0.91 -14.29
CA LEU A 207 -7.19 1.17 -12.85
C LEU A 207 -8.44 0.55 -12.19
N ALA A 208 -9.61 0.67 -12.82
CA ALA A 208 -10.85 0.12 -12.30
C ALA A 208 -10.94 -1.40 -12.49
N ASP A 209 -10.68 -1.90 -13.70
CA ASP A 209 -10.97 -3.29 -14.05
C ASP A 209 -9.82 -4.25 -13.79
N ASP A 210 -8.58 -3.80 -13.97
CA ASP A 210 -7.40 -4.62 -13.77
C ASP A 210 -6.81 -4.44 -12.36
N TRP A 211 -6.71 -3.22 -11.86
CA TRP A 211 -6.19 -2.99 -10.51
C TRP A 211 -7.26 -3.16 -9.44
N LYS A 212 -8.55 -3.09 -9.81
CA LYS A 212 -9.68 -3.09 -8.86
C LYS A 212 -9.59 -1.95 -7.84
N SER A 213 -9.16 -0.78 -8.31
CA SER A 213 -9.03 0.42 -7.48
C SER A 213 -10.39 0.90 -7.01
N ASP A 214 -10.48 1.27 -5.73
CA ASP A 214 -11.69 1.84 -5.15
C ASP A 214 -11.80 3.35 -5.42
N LEU A 215 -10.65 3.98 -5.62
CA LEU A 215 -10.53 5.43 -5.78
C LEU A 215 -9.50 5.81 -6.84
N PHE A 216 -9.64 7.03 -7.36
CA PHE A 216 -8.60 7.76 -8.07
C PHE A 216 -8.46 9.16 -7.45
N ARG A 217 -7.26 9.48 -6.95
CA ARG A 217 -6.95 10.81 -6.44
C ARG A 217 -6.41 11.70 -7.57
N ILE A 218 -6.97 12.90 -7.70
CA ILE A 218 -6.76 13.83 -8.80
C ILE A 218 -5.94 15.01 -8.28
N SER A 219 -4.61 14.93 -8.39
CA SER A 219 -3.66 15.89 -7.83
C SER A 219 -3.46 17.10 -8.73
N MET A 220 -4.26 18.14 -8.47
CA MET A 220 -4.20 19.41 -9.19
C MET A 220 -3.28 20.38 -8.45
N TYR A 221 -2.00 20.44 -8.86
CA TYR A 221 -1.06 21.44 -8.34
C TYR A 221 -1.62 22.84 -8.51
N VAL A 222 -1.37 23.70 -7.52
CA VAL A 222 -1.78 25.11 -7.62
C VAL A 222 -0.72 25.94 -8.31
N GLN A 223 0.51 25.84 -7.80
CA GLN A 223 1.72 26.42 -8.37
C GLN A 223 2.39 25.46 -9.36
N GLU A 224 3.65 25.72 -9.72
CA GLU A 224 4.49 24.80 -10.49
C GLU A 224 3.93 24.47 -11.88
N GLY A 225 3.30 25.47 -12.50
CA GLY A 225 2.63 25.32 -13.80
C GLY A 225 1.18 24.80 -13.70
N GLY A 226 0.67 24.61 -12.49
CA GLY A 226 -0.67 24.10 -12.23
C GLY A 226 -1.79 25.15 -12.35
N TYR A 227 -2.83 24.97 -11.53
CA TYR A 227 -4.11 25.68 -11.54
C TYR A 227 -3.98 27.20 -11.70
N GLU A 228 -3.01 27.85 -11.06
CA GLU A 228 -2.87 29.31 -11.11
C GLU A 228 -2.63 29.85 -12.53
N THR A 229 -2.08 29.03 -13.42
CA THR A 229 -1.76 29.40 -14.81
C THR A 229 -3.01 29.45 -15.70
N ASN A 230 -3.98 28.57 -15.45
CA ASN A 230 -5.25 28.52 -16.17
C ASN A 230 -6.35 27.87 -15.33
N PRO A 231 -6.95 28.61 -14.38
CA PRO A 231 -7.95 28.07 -13.46
C PRO A 231 -9.12 27.34 -14.12
N ALA A 232 -9.62 27.89 -15.24
CA ALA A 232 -10.76 27.32 -15.95
C ALA A 232 -10.41 25.97 -16.59
N ALA A 233 -9.24 25.86 -17.23
CA ALA A 233 -8.81 24.61 -17.87
C ALA A 233 -8.57 23.49 -16.84
N PHE A 234 -7.87 23.78 -15.74
CA PHE A 234 -7.63 22.79 -14.69
C PHE A 234 -8.92 22.38 -13.97
N THR A 235 -9.84 23.31 -13.72
CA THR A 235 -11.17 22.96 -13.18
C THR A 235 -11.92 22.03 -14.14
N GLY A 236 -11.86 22.30 -15.45
CA GLY A 236 -12.44 21.42 -16.46
C GLY A 236 -11.80 20.03 -16.49
N GLN A 237 -10.47 19.95 -16.40
CA GLN A 237 -9.72 18.70 -16.38
C GLN A 237 -10.05 17.86 -15.14
N VAL A 238 -10.10 18.46 -13.95
CA VAL A 238 -10.51 17.78 -12.72
C VAL A 238 -11.93 17.23 -12.85
N ASN A 239 -12.86 18.05 -13.34
CA ASN A 239 -14.26 17.64 -13.52
C ASN A 239 -14.39 16.48 -14.52
N ASN A 240 -13.62 16.50 -15.61
CA ASN A 240 -13.58 15.37 -16.55
C ASN A 240 -13.09 14.09 -15.87
N LEU A 241 -12.04 14.16 -15.05
CA LEU A 241 -11.52 12.99 -14.33
C LEU A 241 -12.48 12.49 -13.24
N VAL A 242 -13.25 13.38 -12.60
CA VAL A 242 -14.34 12.99 -11.69
C VAL A 242 -15.41 12.18 -12.43
N ASP A 243 -15.81 12.60 -13.64
CA ASP A 243 -16.78 11.85 -14.45
C ASP A 243 -16.21 10.49 -14.87
N MET A 244 -14.95 10.46 -15.33
CA MET A 244 -14.31 9.20 -15.72
C MET A 244 -14.19 8.22 -14.55
N ALA A 245 -13.96 8.70 -13.33
CA ALA A 245 -13.96 7.87 -12.14
C ALA A 245 -15.39 7.36 -11.81
N GLU A 246 -16.41 8.21 -11.91
CA GLU A 246 -17.81 7.83 -11.70
C GLU A 246 -18.30 6.78 -12.71
N GLU A 247 -17.98 6.94 -13.99
CA GLU A 247 -18.30 5.98 -15.06
C GLU A 247 -17.78 4.57 -14.78
N ARG A 248 -16.73 4.46 -13.98
CA ARG A 248 -16.06 3.22 -13.57
C ARG A 248 -16.39 2.81 -12.13
N GLY A 249 -17.27 3.57 -11.48
CA GLY A 249 -17.70 3.39 -10.09
C GLY A 249 -16.57 3.46 -9.07
N MET A 250 -15.56 4.28 -9.34
CA MET A 250 -14.51 4.65 -8.40
C MET A 250 -14.86 5.97 -7.68
N TYR A 251 -14.38 6.12 -6.44
CA TYR A 251 -14.39 7.40 -5.75
C TYR A 251 -13.33 8.35 -6.33
N ALA A 252 -13.68 9.62 -6.52
CA ALA A 252 -12.76 10.67 -6.92
C ALA A 252 -12.33 11.50 -5.71
N VAL A 253 -11.05 11.50 -5.38
CA VAL A 253 -10.48 12.43 -4.39
C VAL A 253 -9.97 13.65 -5.14
N VAL A 254 -10.68 14.78 -5.04
CA VAL A 254 -10.29 16.04 -5.66
C VAL A 254 -9.28 16.74 -4.76
N ASP A 255 -8.02 16.76 -5.19
CA ASP A 255 -6.90 17.28 -4.41
C ASP A 255 -6.47 18.67 -4.92
N PHE A 256 -6.65 19.67 -4.05
CA PHE A 256 -6.09 21.00 -4.23
C PHE A 256 -4.64 21.00 -3.75
N HIS A 257 -3.75 20.63 -4.67
CA HIS A 257 -2.41 20.14 -4.36
C HIS A 257 -1.44 21.30 -4.06
N THR A 258 -1.55 21.85 -2.85
CA THR A 258 -0.62 22.82 -2.29
C THR A 258 0.66 22.13 -1.82
N LEU A 259 1.81 22.69 -2.20
CA LEU A 259 3.14 22.20 -1.80
C LEU A 259 4.08 23.39 -1.54
N THR A 260 4.35 24.18 -2.59
CA THR A 260 5.15 25.40 -2.50
C THR A 260 4.39 26.57 -3.12
N PRO A 261 4.06 27.64 -2.37
CA PRO A 261 4.31 27.86 -0.94
C PRO A 261 3.56 26.89 -0.01
N GLY A 262 4.14 26.64 1.16
CA GLY A 262 3.59 25.68 2.14
C GLY A 262 2.46 26.20 3.03
N ASP A 263 2.21 27.50 3.06
CA ASP A 263 1.07 28.09 3.77
C ASP A 263 -0.20 27.99 2.91
N PRO A 264 -1.22 27.20 3.29
CA PRO A 264 -2.43 27.06 2.48
C PRO A 264 -3.21 28.38 2.35
N THR A 265 -3.04 29.33 3.27
CA THR A 265 -3.69 30.65 3.20
C THR A 265 -3.23 31.49 2.02
N TYR A 266 -2.03 31.21 1.47
CA TYR A 266 -1.53 31.84 0.24
C TYR A 266 -2.50 31.64 -0.93
N ASN A 267 -3.12 30.47 -1.02
CA ASN A 267 -4.04 30.11 -2.08
C ASN A 267 -5.52 30.16 -1.65
N LEU A 268 -5.87 30.79 -0.53
CA LEU A 268 -7.22 30.75 0.03
C LEU A 268 -8.32 31.17 -0.96
N ASP A 269 -8.16 32.31 -1.64
CA ASP A 269 -9.17 32.79 -2.59
C ASP A 269 -9.28 31.89 -3.82
N ARG A 270 -8.15 31.29 -4.25
CA ARG A 270 -8.12 30.31 -5.34
C ARG A 270 -8.83 29.02 -4.94
N ALA A 271 -8.57 28.52 -3.74
CA ALA A 271 -9.22 27.34 -3.18
C ALA A 271 -10.73 27.55 -3.06
N ARG A 272 -11.18 28.67 -2.49
CA ARG A 272 -12.61 29.00 -2.40
C ARG A 272 -13.27 29.05 -3.79
N THR A 273 -12.63 29.70 -4.76
CA THR A 273 -13.15 29.77 -6.13
C THR A 273 -13.26 28.39 -6.78
N PHE A 274 -12.18 27.59 -6.67
CA PHE A 274 -12.12 26.25 -7.22
C PHE A 274 -13.16 25.33 -6.58
N PHE A 275 -13.19 25.25 -5.26
CA PHE A 275 -14.10 24.39 -4.53
C PHE A 275 -15.55 24.81 -4.66
N ALA A 276 -15.87 26.11 -4.77
CA ALA A 276 -17.22 26.55 -5.11
C ALA A 276 -17.67 25.97 -6.46
N ALA A 277 -16.80 26.04 -7.48
CA ALA A 277 -17.11 25.55 -8.82
C ALA A 277 -17.23 24.02 -8.88
N VAL A 278 -16.25 23.29 -8.31
CA VAL A 278 -16.22 21.83 -8.35
C VAL A 278 -17.32 21.21 -7.48
N SER A 279 -17.59 21.76 -6.29
CA SER A 279 -18.68 21.26 -5.44
C SER A 279 -20.05 21.53 -6.05
N ALA A 280 -20.31 22.73 -6.60
CA ALA A 280 -21.57 23.02 -7.29
C ALA A 280 -21.82 22.08 -8.48
N ARG A 281 -20.77 21.81 -9.28
CA ARG A 281 -20.88 20.94 -10.45
C ARG A 281 -21.17 19.49 -10.07
N ASN A 282 -20.56 19.00 -8.99
CA ASN A 282 -20.59 17.58 -8.62
C ASN A 282 -21.52 17.26 -7.44
N ALA A 283 -22.33 18.22 -6.94
CA ALA A 283 -23.15 18.07 -5.73
C ALA A 283 -24.07 16.83 -5.72
N ALA A 284 -24.57 16.43 -6.89
CA ALA A 284 -25.44 15.27 -7.03
C ALA A 284 -24.71 13.92 -7.01
N LYS A 285 -23.37 13.90 -7.09
CA LYS A 285 -22.58 12.67 -7.12
C LYS A 285 -22.30 12.16 -5.72
N ASP A 286 -22.35 10.84 -5.54
CA ASP A 286 -22.03 10.19 -4.26
C ASP A 286 -20.55 9.80 -4.13
N ASN A 287 -19.76 9.98 -5.20
CA ASN A 287 -18.41 9.46 -5.32
C ASN A 287 -17.29 10.51 -5.10
N VAL A 288 -17.60 11.73 -4.67
CA VAL A 288 -16.59 12.81 -4.56
C VAL A 288 -16.16 13.05 -3.11
N ILE A 289 -14.84 13.13 -2.93
CA ILE A 289 -14.17 13.49 -1.67
C ILE A 289 -13.29 14.72 -1.97
N TYR A 290 -13.25 15.71 -1.08
CA TYR A 290 -12.51 16.95 -1.30
C TYR A 290 -11.29 17.03 -0.38
N GLU A 291 -10.09 17.06 -0.93
CA GLU A 291 -8.84 17.31 -0.19
C GLU A 291 -8.42 18.77 -0.38
N ILE A 292 -8.58 19.58 0.67
CA ILE A 292 -8.56 21.05 0.53
C ILE A 292 -7.17 21.68 0.59
N ALA A 293 -6.18 20.93 1.07
CA ALA A 293 -4.76 21.31 1.07
C ALA A 293 -3.93 20.04 1.22
N ASN A 294 -3.13 19.71 0.21
CA ASN A 294 -2.28 18.52 0.17
C ASN A 294 -1.24 18.49 1.31
N GLU A 295 -0.26 19.39 1.28
CA GLU A 295 0.89 19.34 2.19
C GLU A 295 1.22 20.70 2.80
N PRO A 296 0.43 21.17 3.79
CA PRO A 296 0.83 22.33 4.58
C PRO A 296 2.21 22.13 5.21
N ASN A 297 3.11 23.09 5.01
CA ASN A 297 4.48 23.02 5.53
C ASN A 297 5.01 24.40 5.92
N GLY A 298 5.86 24.47 6.95
CA GLY A 298 6.35 25.75 7.48
C GLY A 298 5.28 26.61 8.16
N VAL A 299 4.15 26.01 8.54
CA VAL A 299 3.01 26.68 9.18
C VAL A 299 2.47 25.90 10.37
N SER A 300 1.78 26.61 11.27
CA SER A 300 1.16 26.00 12.46
C SER A 300 -0.15 25.29 12.14
N TRP A 301 -0.54 24.32 12.98
CA TRP A 301 -1.88 23.72 12.91
C TRP A 301 -3.01 24.75 13.00
N ALA A 302 -2.87 25.78 13.85
CA ALA A 302 -3.89 26.82 13.96
C ALA A 302 -4.11 27.59 12.64
N THR A 303 -3.05 27.82 11.87
CA THR A 303 -3.15 28.42 10.53
C THR A 303 -3.91 27.49 9.57
N ILE A 304 -3.58 26.20 9.58
CA ILE A 304 -4.21 25.18 8.73
C ILE A 304 -5.70 25.03 9.08
N LYS A 305 -6.03 24.94 10.37
CA LYS A 305 -7.41 24.88 10.87
C LYS A 305 -8.20 26.11 10.44
N SER A 306 -7.66 27.32 10.61
CA SER A 306 -8.29 28.57 10.19
C SER A 306 -8.53 28.63 8.67
N TYR A 307 -7.62 28.09 7.86
CA TYR A 307 -7.84 27.90 6.42
C TYR A 307 -8.98 26.92 6.15
N ALA A 308 -8.99 25.77 6.82
CA ALA A 308 -10.01 24.73 6.61
C ALA A 308 -11.42 25.24 6.95
N GLU A 309 -11.58 25.92 8.07
CA GLU A 309 -12.85 26.52 8.52
C GLU A 309 -13.36 27.63 7.59
N GLN A 310 -12.51 28.11 6.68
CA GLN A 310 -12.84 29.09 5.67
C GLN A 310 -13.17 28.51 4.30
N VAL A 311 -12.72 27.28 4.01
CA VAL A 311 -12.96 26.57 2.73
C VAL A 311 -14.11 25.58 2.86
N ILE A 312 -14.22 24.86 3.97
CA ILE A 312 -15.28 23.87 4.20
C ILE A 312 -16.67 24.47 3.99
N PRO A 313 -17.03 25.65 4.54
CA PRO A 313 -18.36 26.22 4.30
C PRO A 313 -18.67 26.50 2.82
N VAL A 314 -17.65 26.75 1.99
CA VAL A 314 -17.83 26.96 0.54
C VAL A 314 -18.22 25.67 -0.16
N ILE A 315 -17.60 24.54 0.22
CA ILE A 315 -17.99 23.21 -0.28
C ILE A 315 -19.40 22.87 0.20
N ARG A 316 -19.66 23.06 1.51
CA ARG A 316 -20.91 22.70 2.19
C ARG A 316 -22.13 23.49 1.69
N ALA A 317 -21.91 24.67 1.12
CA ALA A 317 -22.99 25.44 0.48
C ALA A 317 -23.61 24.71 -0.72
N ASN A 318 -22.86 23.81 -1.37
CA ASN A 318 -23.31 23.03 -2.52
C ASN A 318 -23.49 21.54 -2.19
N ASP A 319 -22.58 20.97 -1.38
CA ASP A 319 -22.62 19.58 -0.93
C ASP A 319 -22.54 19.54 0.62
N PRO A 320 -23.69 19.56 1.31
CA PRO A 320 -23.73 19.66 2.77
C PRO A 320 -23.13 18.43 3.47
N ASP A 321 -23.07 17.27 2.80
CA ASP A 321 -22.66 16.00 3.40
C ASP A 321 -21.30 15.48 2.90
N ALA A 322 -20.66 16.15 1.93
CA ALA A 322 -19.29 15.94 1.45
C ALA A 322 -18.29 15.37 2.48
N VAL A 323 -17.44 14.42 2.10
CA VAL A 323 -16.27 14.10 2.94
C VAL A 323 -15.14 15.08 2.59
N VAL A 324 -14.56 15.73 3.59
CA VAL A 324 -13.46 16.69 3.40
C VAL A 324 -12.21 16.19 4.10
N ILE A 325 -11.11 16.04 3.36
CA ILE A 325 -9.78 15.74 3.87
C ILE A 325 -9.03 17.06 4.08
N VAL A 326 -8.50 17.25 5.28
CA VAL A 326 -7.71 18.43 5.66
C VAL A 326 -6.25 18.02 5.83
N GLY A 327 -5.36 18.66 5.06
CA GLY A 327 -3.91 18.53 5.22
C GLY A 327 -3.47 18.79 6.65
N THR A 328 -2.41 18.13 7.11
CA THR A 328 -1.88 18.33 8.45
C THR A 328 -0.50 18.98 8.41
N ARG A 329 -0.01 19.41 9.57
CA ARG A 329 1.26 20.12 9.65
C ARG A 329 2.43 19.26 9.16
N ALA A 330 3.44 19.96 8.63
CA ALA A 330 4.74 19.41 8.24
C ALA A 330 4.63 18.36 7.13
N TRP A 331 4.16 18.78 5.96
CA TRP A 331 3.88 17.93 4.80
C TRP A 331 2.90 16.80 5.15
N SER A 332 1.80 17.18 5.79
CA SER A 332 0.77 16.24 6.23
C SER A 332 1.31 15.06 7.03
N SER A 333 2.34 15.26 7.86
CA SER A 333 2.91 14.20 8.69
C SER A 333 2.33 14.15 10.10
N LEU A 334 1.19 14.81 10.35
CA LEU A 334 0.68 15.09 11.70
C LEU A 334 1.73 15.80 12.56
N GLY A 335 2.55 16.67 11.94
CA GLY A 335 3.59 17.45 12.61
C GLY A 335 4.91 16.71 12.86
N VAL A 336 5.01 15.40 12.60
CA VAL A 336 6.18 14.58 12.96
C VAL A 336 7.47 15.08 12.29
N SER A 337 7.40 15.51 11.04
CA SER A 337 8.56 16.02 10.29
C SER A 337 9.12 17.33 10.86
N GLU A 338 8.34 18.06 11.68
CA GLU A 338 8.75 19.29 12.37
C GLU A 338 8.88 19.08 13.90
N GLY A 339 9.05 17.83 14.36
CA GLY A 339 9.23 17.50 15.77
C GLY A 339 7.94 17.53 16.61
N GLY A 340 6.79 17.68 15.96
CA GLY A 340 5.46 17.56 16.56
C GLY A 340 4.93 16.13 16.54
N ASN A 341 3.62 16.01 16.77
CA ASN A 341 2.86 14.76 16.68
C ASN A 341 1.36 15.07 16.62
N GLU A 342 0.51 14.05 16.60
CA GLU A 342 -0.93 14.14 16.41
C GLU A 342 -1.67 14.99 17.47
N SER A 343 -1.04 15.26 18.62
CA SER A 343 -1.70 15.88 19.76
C SER A 343 -2.26 17.27 19.46
N GLU A 344 -1.65 18.04 18.56
CA GLU A 344 -2.16 19.38 18.19
C GLU A 344 -3.52 19.29 17.48
N VAL A 345 -3.67 18.33 16.57
CA VAL A 345 -4.93 18.09 15.84
C VAL A 345 -5.99 17.49 16.78
N VAL A 346 -5.60 16.59 17.68
CA VAL A 346 -6.55 16.00 18.63
C VAL A 346 -7.04 17.02 19.66
N ALA A 347 -6.16 17.91 20.12
CA ALA A 347 -6.51 18.92 21.12
C ALA A 347 -7.40 20.02 20.54
N ASP A 348 -7.25 20.33 19.25
CA ASP A 348 -7.97 21.41 18.58
C ASP A 348 -8.41 21.00 17.17
N PRO A 349 -9.36 20.06 17.03
CA PRO A 349 -9.84 19.62 15.72
C PRO A 349 -10.55 20.77 14.98
N VAL A 350 -10.66 20.64 13.65
CA VAL A 350 -11.47 21.54 12.82
C VAL A 350 -12.93 21.48 13.29
N ASP A 351 -13.57 22.64 13.46
CA ASP A 351 -14.97 22.73 13.89
C ASP A 351 -15.96 22.46 12.74
N ALA A 352 -15.95 21.22 12.23
CA ALA A 352 -16.87 20.74 11.21
C ALA A 352 -17.03 19.20 11.26
N THR A 353 -18.19 18.70 10.80
CA THR A 353 -18.47 17.28 10.65
C THR A 353 -18.00 16.74 9.29
N ASN A 354 -17.95 15.41 9.13
CA ASN A 354 -17.47 14.74 7.92
C ASN A 354 -16.08 15.22 7.45
N VAL A 355 -15.21 15.51 8.43
CA VAL A 355 -13.81 15.86 8.22
C VAL A 355 -12.92 14.66 8.51
N MET A 356 -11.93 14.43 7.65
CA MET A 356 -10.81 13.51 7.86
C MET A 356 -9.50 14.30 7.80
N TYR A 357 -8.44 13.76 8.39
CA TYR A 357 -7.12 14.39 8.43
C TYR A 357 -6.13 13.60 7.58
N ALA A 358 -5.41 14.31 6.70
CA ALA A 358 -4.41 13.71 5.84
C ALA A 358 -3.20 13.25 6.65
N PHE A 359 -2.67 12.08 6.31
CA PHE A 359 -1.34 11.65 6.72
C PHE A 359 -0.53 11.16 5.52
N HIS A 360 0.64 11.73 5.27
CA HIS A 360 1.52 11.32 4.16
C HIS A 360 2.79 10.63 4.65
N PHE A 361 3.24 9.63 3.90
CA PHE A 361 4.52 8.99 4.17
C PHE A 361 5.25 8.49 2.93
N TYR A 362 6.56 8.32 3.05
CA TYR A 362 7.38 7.64 2.04
C TYR A 362 8.14 6.52 2.73
N ALA A 363 7.85 5.29 2.36
CA ALA A 363 8.13 4.10 3.15
C ALA A 363 9.61 3.90 3.49
N ALA A 364 10.53 4.28 2.58
CA ALA A 364 11.96 4.14 2.81
C ALA A 364 12.55 5.24 3.72
N SER A 365 11.78 6.29 4.03
CA SER A 365 12.22 7.42 4.87
C SER A 365 11.47 7.49 6.20
N HIS A 366 10.16 7.23 6.17
CA HIS A 366 9.27 7.36 7.31
C HIS A 366 8.98 5.97 7.85
N THR A 367 9.67 5.58 8.93
CA THR A 367 9.61 4.22 9.49
C THR A 367 8.82 4.20 10.81
N ASP A 368 9.32 3.52 11.85
CA ASP A 368 8.53 3.20 13.06
C ASP A 368 8.06 4.42 13.84
N ALA A 369 8.87 5.50 13.88
CA ALA A 369 8.49 6.72 14.58
C ALA A 369 7.19 7.33 14.01
N TYR A 370 7.06 7.33 12.69
CA TYR A 370 5.86 7.81 11.98
C TYR A 370 4.70 6.81 12.14
N ARG A 371 4.96 5.51 12.02
CA ARG A 371 3.93 4.46 12.24
C ARG A 371 3.31 4.54 13.63
N GLN A 372 4.12 4.79 14.66
CA GLN A 372 3.64 4.94 16.03
C GLN A 372 2.71 6.14 16.19
N VAL A 373 2.98 7.25 15.49
CA VAL A 373 2.09 8.42 15.48
C VAL A 373 0.75 8.07 14.85
N VAL A 374 0.76 7.43 13.68
CA VAL A 374 -0.47 6.99 13.01
C VAL A 374 -1.26 6.01 13.87
N ALA A 375 -0.61 5.03 14.49
CA ALA A 375 -1.27 4.07 15.37
C ALA A 375 -1.98 4.73 16.56
N ARG A 376 -1.39 5.78 17.16
CA ARG A 376 -2.05 6.56 18.23
C ARG A 376 -3.18 7.42 17.67
N ALA A 377 -2.92 8.13 16.57
CA ALA A 377 -3.86 9.05 15.94
C ALA A 377 -5.13 8.33 15.43
N ALA A 378 -4.99 7.15 14.83
CA ALA A 378 -6.10 6.37 14.27
C ALA A 378 -7.15 5.94 15.30
N THR A 379 -6.83 6.00 16.60
CA THR A 379 -7.80 5.71 17.68
C THR A 379 -8.60 6.94 18.11
N ARG A 380 -8.25 8.14 17.61
CA ARG A 380 -8.77 9.43 18.08
C ARG A 380 -9.20 10.36 16.93
N LEU A 381 -8.68 10.16 15.73
CA LEU A 381 -8.93 10.98 14.55
C LEU A 381 -9.35 10.11 13.36
N PRO A 382 -10.32 10.54 12.55
CA PRO A 382 -10.55 9.97 11.23
C PRO A 382 -9.39 10.33 10.30
N LEU A 383 -8.56 9.34 9.97
CA LEU A 383 -7.39 9.52 9.11
C LEU A 383 -7.66 9.04 7.68
N PHE A 384 -7.03 9.72 6.72
CA PHE A 384 -6.94 9.28 5.34
C PHE A 384 -5.48 9.45 4.89
N VAL A 385 -4.86 8.40 4.34
CA VAL A 385 -3.53 8.51 3.74
C VAL A 385 -3.67 8.92 2.28
N SER A 386 -3.93 10.20 2.03
CA SER A 386 -4.23 10.69 0.68
C SER A 386 -3.01 10.63 -0.24
N GLU A 387 -1.81 10.53 0.32
CA GLU A 387 -0.59 10.32 -0.45
C GLU A 387 0.41 9.45 0.31
N PHE A 388 1.02 8.49 -0.39
CA PHE A 388 2.24 7.86 0.09
C PHE A 388 3.06 7.27 -1.05
N GLY A 389 4.38 7.16 -0.86
CA GLY A 389 5.30 6.49 -1.78
C GLY A 389 5.95 5.25 -1.17
N THR A 390 6.34 4.29 -2.03
CA THR A 390 7.08 3.07 -1.64
C THR A 390 8.59 3.29 -1.49
N VAL A 391 9.04 4.52 -1.75
CA VAL A 391 10.44 4.93 -1.91
C VAL A 391 10.80 5.97 -0.84
N THR A 392 11.87 6.75 -1.06
CA THR A 392 12.25 7.83 -0.14
C THR A 392 11.35 9.07 -0.32
N TYR A 393 11.40 10.01 0.62
CA TYR A 393 10.59 11.25 0.61
C TYR A 393 10.76 12.14 -0.64
N THR A 394 11.75 11.86 -1.50
CA THR A 394 11.96 12.63 -2.73
C THR A 394 11.16 12.12 -3.93
N GLY A 395 10.34 11.06 -3.78
CA GLY A 395 9.75 10.33 -4.91
C GLY A 395 10.75 9.40 -5.64
N GLY A 396 11.99 9.33 -5.17
CA GLY A 396 13.06 8.55 -5.79
C GLY A 396 13.72 7.54 -4.85
N GLY A 397 14.74 6.86 -5.37
CA GLY A 397 15.54 5.90 -4.62
C GLY A 397 15.00 4.47 -4.69
N THR A 398 15.54 3.60 -3.84
CA THR A 398 15.15 2.18 -3.81
C THR A 398 13.76 2.02 -3.21
N VAL A 399 12.96 1.13 -3.82
CA VAL A 399 11.66 0.71 -3.28
C VAL A 399 11.88 -0.11 -2.01
N ASP A 400 11.24 0.26 -0.91
CA ASP A 400 11.28 -0.47 0.36
C ASP A 400 9.96 -1.21 0.59
N LEU A 401 9.86 -2.41 0.02
CA LEU A 401 8.65 -3.24 0.13
C LEU A 401 8.38 -3.72 1.55
N ALA A 402 9.41 -3.89 2.39
CA ALA A 402 9.24 -4.33 3.76
C ALA A 402 8.58 -3.24 4.60
N SER A 403 9.11 -2.01 4.54
CA SER A 403 8.50 -0.85 5.21
C SER A 403 7.13 -0.53 4.61
N THR A 404 6.96 -0.61 3.28
CA THR A 404 5.66 -0.42 2.61
C THR A 404 4.63 -1.41 3.13
N THR A 405 4.99 -2.70 3.23
CA THR A 405 4.10 -3.73 3.78
C THR A 405 3.71 -3.42 5.23
N ALA A 406 4.68 -3.01 6.06
CA ALA A 406 4.43 -2.66 7.46
C ALA A 406 3.43 -1.50 7.59
N TRP A 407 3.57 -0.48 6.75
CA TRP A 407 2.62 0.63 6.66
C TRP A 407 1.23 0.16 6.27
N LEU A 408 1.11 -0.56 5.16
CA LEU A 408 -0.18 -0.97 4.62
C LEU A 408 -0.93 -1.94 5.55
N ASN A 409 -0.21 -2.76 6.34
CA ASN A 409 -0.81 -3.59 7.38
C ASN A 409 -1.37 -2.75 8.53
N LEU A 410 -0.67 -1.68 8.93
CA LEU A 410 -1.17 -0.73 9.93
C LEU A 410 -2.44 -0.03 9.41
N LEU A 411 -2.47 0.36 8.14
CA LEU A 411 -3.64 1.00 7.54
C LEU A 411 -4.84 0.03 7.52
N ASP A 412 -4.62 -1.24 7.16
CA ASP A 412 -5.67 -2.27 7.21
C ASP A 412 -6.24 -2.48 8.61
N GLN A 413 -5.36 -2.57 9.61
CA GLN A 413 -5.74 -2.76 11.01
C GLN A 413 -6.72 -1.67 11.49
N HIS A 414 -6.60 -0.45 10.96
CA HIS A 414 -7.39 0.71 11.34
C HIS A 414 -8.40 1.14 10.27
N LYS A 415 -8.61 0.37 9.19
CA LYS A 415 -9.48 0.73 8.06
C LYS A 415 -9.17 2.13 7.49
N ILE A 416 -7.89 2.50 7.43
CA ILE A 416 -7.45 3.81 6.90
C ILE A 416 -7.31 3.71 5.39
N SER A 417 -8.13 4.45 4.66
CA SER A 417 -8.08 4.56 3.21
C SER A 417 -6.78 5.17 2.72
N TYR A 418 -6.33 4.80 1.52
CA TYR A 418 -5.08 5.31 0.95
C TYR A 418 -5.06 5.48 -0.57
N ALA A 419 -4.23 6.43 -1.04
CA ALA A 419 -3.86 6.58 -2.45
C ALA A 419 -2.32 6.60 -2.63
N ASN A 420 -1.79 5.74 -3.50
CA ASN A 420 -0.34 5.69 -3.75
C ASN A 420 0.12 6.71 -4.82
N TRP A 421 1.22 7.39 -4.53
CA TRP A 421 1.99 8.26 -5.43
C TRP A 421 2.97 7.41 -6.27
N THR A 422 2.90 7.34 -7.61
CA THR A 422 1.87 7.89 -8.53
C THR A 422 1.49 6.97 -9.68
N TYR A 423 0.27 7.15 -10.20
CA TYR A 423 -0.18 6.61 -11.48
C TYR A 423 0.38 7.43 -12.65
N SER A 424 1.68 7.32 -12.91
CA SER A 424 2.35 7.98 -14.03
C SER A 424 3.53 7.15 -14.53
N ASP A 425 4.12 7.56 -15.65
CA ASP A 425 5.37 7.03 -16.19
C ASP A 425 6.56 7.99 -16.00
N ALA A 426 6.48 8.85 -14.97
CA ALA A 426 7.56 9.72 -14.57
C ALA A 426 8.87 8.92 -14.40
N PRO A 427 10.04 9.49 -14.73
CA PRO A 427 11.33 8.80 -14.63
C PRO A 427 11.84 8.74 -13.18
N GLU A 428 10.99 8.29 -12.26
CA GLU A 428 11.24 8.13 -10.84
C GLU A 428 10.70 6.78 -10.36
N SER A 429 11.15 6.33 -9.18
CA SER A 429 10.79 5.00 -8.69
C SER A 429 9.43 4.94 -7.98
N SER A 430 8.85 6.07 -7.54
CA SER A 430 7.45 6.10 -7.07
C SER A 430 6.42 5.93 -8.17
N ALA A 431 6.72 6.35 -9.40
CA ALA A 431 5.82 6.20 -10.54
C ALA A 431 5.40 4.72 -10.71
N ALA A 432 4.16 4.44 -11.06
CA ALA A 432 3.67 3.07 -11.20
C ALA A 432 4.11 2.42 -12.51
N PHE A 433 4.25 3.25 -13.56
CA PHE A 433 4.54 2.79 -14.90
C PHE A 433 6.01 2.93 -15.27
N ARG A 434 6.45 2.12 -16.24
CA ARG A 434 7.74 2.32 -16.90
C ARG A 434 7.65 3.52 -17.84
N PRO A 435 8.73 4.32 -17.99
CA PRO A 435 8.75 5.45 -18.92
C PRO A 435 8.28 5.07 -20.33
N GLY A 436 7.38 5.88 -20.90
CA GLY A 436 6.80 5.69 -22.24
C GLY A 436 5.50 4.89 -22.25
N THR A 437 5.01 4.43 -21.10
CA THR A 437 3.74 3.69 -21.01
C THR A 437 2.55 4.57 -21.40
N CYS A 438 2.52 5.83 -20.94
CA CYS A 438 1.39 6.72 -21.20
C CYS A 438 1.26 7.07 -22.69
N GLY A 439 2.39 7.23 -23.38
CA GLY A 439 2.40 7.39 -24.84
C GLY A 439 2.05 6.12 -25.63
N GLY A 440 2.05 4.95 -24.99
CA GLY A 440 1.81 3.65 -25.63
C GLY A 440 0.35 3.16 -25.57
N GLY A 441 -0.48 3.73 -24.68
CA GLY A 441 -1.92 3.45 -24.60
C GLY A 441 -2.30 2.06 -24.05
N THR A 442 -1.37 1.33 -23.44
CA THR A 442 -1.65 0.04 -22.78
C THR A 442 -1.23 0.11 -21.32
N TYR A 443 -2.19 -0.08 -20.41
CA TYR A 443 -1.99 0.16 -18.97
C TYR A 443 -2.23 -1.08 -18.09
N ALA A 444 -2.87 -2.12 -18.63
CA ALA A 444 -3.22 -3.33 -17.89
C ALA A 444 -2.04 -4.33 -17.81
N GLY A 445 -2.03 -5.11 -16.73
CA GLY A 445 -1.01 -6.14 -16.49
C GLY A 445 0.33 -5.59 -15.99
N THR A 446 1.25 -6.49 -15.64
CA THR A 446 2.50 -6.12 -14.97
C THR A 446 3.64 -5.73 -15.91
N GLY A 447 3.51 -5.98 -17.22
CA GLY A 447 4.57 -5.73 -18.20
C GLY A 447 4.93 -4.25 -18.37
N VAL A 448 3.97 -3.36 -18.08
CA VAL A 448 4.10 -1.91 -18.17
C VAL A 448 4.47 -1.25 -16.84
N LEU A 449 4.55 -2.04 -15.76
CA LEU A 449 4.76 -1.53 -14.41
C LEU A 449 6.22 -1.58 -14.00
N ASN A 450 6.63 -0.63 -13.17
CA ASN A 450 7.87 -0.74 -12.41
C ASN A 450 7.66 -1.54 -11.11
N GLU A 451 8.69 -1.64 -10.26
CA GLU A 451 8.62 -2.40 -9.01
C GLU A 451 7.52 -1.88 -8.06
N SER A 452 7.41 -0.55 -7.88
CA SER A 452 6.37 0.08 -7.07
C SER A 452 4.97 -0.26 -7.60
N GLY A 453 4.75 -0.08 -8.90
CA GLY A 453 3.47 -0.36 -9.56
C GLY A 453 3.07 -1.83 -9.49
N VAL A 454 4.01 -2.78 -9.68
CA VAL A 454 3.73 -4.21 -9.54
C VAL A 454 3.21 -4.54 -8.14
N TYR A 455 3.89 -4.02 -7.11
CA TYR A 455 3.50 -4.28 -5.73
C TYR A 455 2.15 -3.63 -5.39
N MET A 456 1.95 -2.37 -5.75
CA MET A 456 0.73 -1.65 -5.45
C MET A 456 -0.49 -2.20 -6.19
N ARG A 457 -0.34 -2.60 -7.46
CA ARG A 457 -1.40 -3.31 -8.19
C ARG A 457 -1.79 -4.60 -7.48
N ALA A 458 -0.84 -5.41 -7.03
CA ALA A 458 -1.14 -6.64 -6.32
C ALA A 458 -1.90 -6.36 -5.01
N ARG A 459 -1.52 -5.30 -4.29
CA ARG A 459 -2.16 -4.87 -3.05
C ARG A 459 -3.59 -4.37 -3.25
N ILE A 460 -3.82 -3.50 -4.22
CA ILE A 460 -5.13 -2.88 -4.47
C ILE A 460 -6.14 -3.94 -4.94
N ARG A 461 -5.67 -4.97 -5.68
CA ARG A 461 -6.52 -6.09 -6.12
C ARG A 461 -7.08 -6.98 -5.01
N THR A 462 -6.57 -6.86 -3.79
CA THR A 462 -7.27 -7.36 -2.61
C THR A 462 -8.20 -6.25 -2.14
N PRO A 463 -9.52 -6.34 -2.35
CA PRO A 463 -10.46 -5.30 -1.91
C PRO A 463 -10.67 -5.35 -0.39
N ASP A 464 -11.32 -4.33 0.14
CA ASP A 464 -11.93 -4.42 1.47
C ASP A 464 -13.20 -5.29 1.45
N ASP A 465 -13.71 -5.66 2.62
CA ASP A 465 -14.90 -6.53 2.74
C ASP A 465 -16.24 -5.81 2.54
N PHE A 466 -16.22 -4.52 2.15
CA PHE A 466 -17.37 -3.62 1.91
C PHE A 466 -18.70 -4.13 2.46
N PRO A 467 -18.84 -4.13 3.81
CA PRO A 467 -19.97 -4.75 4.48
C PRO A 467 -21.29 -4.07 4.10
N THR A 468 -22.24 -4.88 3.64
CA THR A 468 -23.62 -4.47 3.32
C THR A 468 -24.59 -5.11 4.33
N GLY A 469 -25.50 -4.32 4.92
CA GLY A 469 -26.40 -4.74 6.03
C GLY A 469 -25.87 -4.36 7.42
#